data_AF-A0A1X4G6M0-F1
#
_entry.id   AF-A0A1X4G6M0-F1
#
_cell.length_a   1.000
_cell.length_b   1.000
_cell.length_c   1.000
_cell.angle_alpha   90.00
_cell.angle_beta   90.00
_cell.angle_gamma   90.00
#
_symmetry.space_group_name_H-M   'P 1'
#
loop_
_entity.id
_entity.type
_entity.pdbx_description
1 polymer ?
#
loop_
_entity_poly.entity_id
_entity_poly.type
_entity_poly.pdbx_seq_one_letter_code
_entity_poly.pdbx_strand_id
1 'polypeptide(L)'
;MGNKWFYELFLSQQGMLAELMRPTGCLPPVVENNKQSSNLVDVKVVIRVDSSQNMGSGHLVRCRTLAEALQHRGAEVKFICRQHPGNLIHLLTHANFSVTVLPPPTSLQPTVEDYTLWLGVNLETDAAETIEALKGKMPDWLIVDHYGLDNFWEEKLRSYVGKILVIDDLANRPHNCDALLNQNYHFPQTNRYDGWRCIFAG
;
A
#
# COMPACT_ATOMS: atom_id res chain seq x y z
N MET A 1 -1.41 15.78 21.81
CA MET A 1 -0.68 14.53 22.15
C MET A 1 -0.44 13.58 20.96
N GLY A 2 -0.88 13.89 19.73
CA GLY A 2 -0.76 12.98 18.57
C GLY A 2 0.58 12.98 17.79
N ASN A 3 1.54 13.82 18.16
CA ASN A 3 2.70 14.07 17.29
C ASN A 3 3.92 13.17 17.62
N LYS A 4 3.92 12.52 18.80
CA LYS A 4 5.06 11.70 19.24
C LYS A 4 5.06 10.30 18.62
N TRP A 5 3.88 9.68 18.51
CA TRP A 5 3.67 8.44 17.76
C TRP A 5 4.02 8.61 16.27
N PHE A 6 3.67 9.75 15.69
CA PHE A 6 3.99 10.12 14.31
C PHE A 6 5.51 10.12 14.05
N TYR A 7 6.28 10.72 14.96
CA TYR A 7 7.74 10.79 14.84
C TYR A 7 8.41 9.43 15.04
N GLU A 8 7.96 8.63 16.02
CA GLU A 8 8.58 7.32 16.29
C GLU A 8 8.31 6.30 15.18
N LEU A 9 7.09 6.28 14.61
CA LEU A 9 6.77 5.47 13.41
C LEU A 9 7.54 5.95 12.17
N PHE A 10 7.66 7.27 11.98
CA PHE A 10 8.42 7.85 10.86
C PHE A 10 9.93 7.60 10.97
N LEU A 11 10.48 7.53 12.19
CA LEU A 11 11.88 7.21 12.44
C LEU A 11 12.17 5.71 12.26
N SER A 12 11.28 4.82 12.68
CA SER A 12 11.45 3.37 12.45
C SER A 12 11.28 2.97 10.97
N GLN A 13 10.53 3.74 10.19
CA GLN A 13 10.26 3.46 8.78
C GLN A 13 11.25 4.10 7.78
N GLN A 14 12.32 4.74 8.25
CA GLN A 14 13.32 5.36 7.35
C GLN A 14 13.94 4.36 6.36
N GLY A 15 14.20 3.13 6.82
CA GLY A 15 14.72 2.06 5.94
C GLY A 15 13.72 1.65 4.87
N MET A 16 12.43 1.54 5.22
CA MET A 16 11.37 1.23 4.27
C MET A 16 11.17 2.36 3.25
N LEU A 17 11.13 3.62 3.70
CA LEU A 17 11.04 4.78 2.80
C LEU A 17 12.25 4.83 1.85
N ALA A 18 13.45 4.49 2.33
CA ALA A 18 14.62 4.41 1.46
C ALA A 18 14.50 3.29 0.42
N GLU A 19 13.99 2.11 0.79
CA GLU A 19 13.77 0.99 -0.15
C GLU A 19 12.68 1.33 -1.19
N LEU A 20 11.57 1.91 -0.76
CA LEU A 20 10.49 2.35 -1.64
C LEU A 20 10.98 3.36 -2.69
N MET A 21 11.94 4.20 -2.32
CA MET A 21 12.52 5.21 -3.21
C MET A 21 13.70 4.71 -4.06
N ARG A 22 14.08 3.42 -3.99
CA ARG A 22 15.17 2.89 -4.84
C ARG A 22 14.69 2.80 -6.30
N PRO A 23 15.48 3.29 -7.27
CA PRO A 23 15.17 3.12 -8.69
C PRO A 23 15.03 1.64 -9.04
N THR A 24 13.96 1.29 -9.76
CA THR A 24 13.64 -0.08 -10.19
C THR A 24 14.31 -0.48 -11.51
N GLY A 25 14.96 0.46 -12.21
CA GLY A 25 15.64 0.23 -13.49
C GLY A 25 17.18 0.17 -13.37
N CYS A 26 17.82 -0.61 -14.25
CA CYS A 26 19.26 -0.49 -14.50
C CYS A 26 19.57 0.96 -14.89
N LEU A 27 20.40 1.64 -14.08
CA LEU A 27 20.95 2.93 -14.46
C LEU A 27 21.65 2.77 -15.83
N PRO A 28 21.35 3.60 -16.85
CA PRO A 28 22.21 3.66 -18.02
C PRO A 28 23.62 4.06 -17.58
N PRO A 29 24.68 3.56 -18.24
CA PRO A 29 26.05 3.92 -17.89
C PRO A 29 26.18 5.45 -17.89
N VAL A 30 26.65 6.00 -16.77
CA VAL A 30 26.84 7.43 -16.57
C VAL A 30 27.87 7.90 -17.59
N VAL A 31 27.40 8.65 -18.60
CA VAL A 31 28.28 9.49 -19.40
C VAL A 31 28.47 10.78 -18.60
N GLU A 32 29.62 10.89 -17.94
CA GLU A 32 30.02 12.12 -17.25
C GLU A 32 30.10 13.26 -18.27
N ASN A 33 29.09 14.14 -18.26
CA ASN A 33 29.19 15.47 -18.83
C ASN A 33 28.50 16.46 -17.90
N ASN A 34 29.30 17.42 -17.42
CA ASN A 34 28.93 18.50 -16.52
C ASN A 34 27.66 19.25 -16.94
N LYS A 35 26.50 18.80 -16.45
CA LYS A 35 25.34 19.63 -16.13
C LYS A 35 24.66 19.00 -14.91
N GLN A 36 24.54 19.74 -13.82
CA GLN A 36 23.63 19.42 -12.71
C GLN A 36 22.20 19.39 -13.25
N SER A 37 21.77 18.22 -13.72
CA SER A 37 20.38 17.88 -13.96
C SER A 37 20.03 16.87 -12.87
N SER A 38 19.13 17.25 -11.97
CA SER A 38 18.55 16.33 -10.99
C SER A 38 17.84 15.20 -11.75
N ASN A 39 18.52 14.08 -11.97
CA ASN A 39 17.90 12.83 -12.41
C ASN A 39 17.12 12.24 -11.23
N LEU A 40 16.02 12.89 -10.84
CA LEU A 40 15.03 12.28 -9.97
C LEU A 40 14.19 11.38 -10.87
N VAL A 41 14.38 10.07 -10.72
CA VAL A 41 13.44 9.10 -11.26
C VAL A 41 12.17 9.24 -10.41
N ASP A 42 11.07 9.70 -11.01
CA ASP A 42 9.78 9.80 -10.32
C ASP A 42 9.27 8.38 -10.00
N VAL A 43 9.50 7.94 -8.76
CA VAL A 43 9.00 6.66 -8.25
C VAL A 43 7.48 6.72 -8.19
N LYS A 44 6.81 5.77 -8.84
CA LYS A 44 5.34 5.69 -8.90
C LYS A 44 4.82 4.67 -7.91
N VAL A 45 4.02 5.15 -6.96
CA VAL A 45 3.42 4.33 -5.92
C VAL A 45 1.90 4.36 -6.05
N VAL A 46 1.29 3.18 -6.08
CA VAL A 46 -0.15 3.02 -5.97
C VAL A 46 -0.46 2.36 -4.63
N ILE A 47 -1.45 2.88 -3.91
CA ILE A 47 -1.88 2.33 -2.62
C ILE A 47 -3.32 1.81 -2.75
N ARG A 48 -3.51 0.50 -2.56
CA ARG A 48 -4.82 -0.14 -2.46
C ARG A 48 -5.21 -0.19 -0.98
N VAL A 49 -6.21 0.61 -0.61
CA VAL A 49 -6.69 0.72 0.77
C VAL A 49 -8.16 1.15 0.77
N ASP A 50 -8.92 0.67 1.76
CA ASP A 50 -10.31 1.06 1.98
C ASP A 50 -10.54 1.66 3.36
N SER A 51 -11.67 2.36 3.47
CA SER A 51 -12.28 2.77 4.73
C SER A 51 -13.77 2.68 4.59
N SER A 52 -14.46 2.43 5.69
CA SER A 52 -15.92 2.43 5.76
C SER A 52 -16.37 2.69 7.18
N GLN A 53 -17.67 2.88 7.38
CA GLN A 53 -18.24 2.95 8.73
C GLN A 53 -17.91 1.70 9.57
N ASN A 54 -17.85 0.52 8.92
CA ASN A 54 -17.69 -0.76 9.61
C ASN A 54 -16.21 -1.12 9.82
N MET A 55 -15.34 -0.77 8.87
CA MET A 55 -13.88 -1.02 8.94
C MET A 55 -13.15 0.04 9.77
N GLY A 56 -13.75 1.22 9.94
CA GLY A 56 -13.10 2.38 10.52
C GLY A 56 -12.13 3.08 9.56
N SER A 57 -11.32 3.97 10.11
CA SER A 57 -10.42 4.85 9.35
C SER A 57 -8.93 4.48 9.45
N GLY A 58 -8.59 3.46 10.23
CA GLY A 58 -7.21 3.16 10.61
C GLY A 58 -6.27 2.94 9.42
N HIS A 59 -6.71 2.17 8.43
CA HIS A 59 -5.94 1.85 7.23
C HIS A 59 -5.75 3.11 6.36
N LEU A 60 -6.84 3.84 6.07
CA LEU A 60 -6.77 5.04 5.25
C LEU A 60 -5.89 6.13 5.87
N VAL A 61 -5.98 6.36 7.19
CA VAL A 61 -5.17 7.39 7.87
C VAL A 61 -3.68 7.04 7.84
N ARG A 62 -3.30 5.78 8.14
CA ARG A 62 -1.88 5.39 8.12
C ARG A 62 -1.31 5.39 6.69
N CYS A 63 -2.07 4.92 5.72
CA CYS A 63 -1.67 4.97 4.32
C CYS A 63 -1.52 6.40 3.82
N ARG A 64 -2.39 7.33 4.26
CA ARG A 64 -2.24 8.76 3.96
C ARG A 64 -0.94 9.31 4.54
N THR A 65 -0.61 9.00 5.79
CA THR A 65 0.65 9.42 6.41
C THR A 65 1.87 8.89 5.66
N LEU A 66 1.84 7.61 5.26
CA LEU A 66 2.90 7.02 4.43
C LEU A 66 3.01 7.71 3.07
N ALA A 67 1.88 7.99 2.43
CA ALA A 67 1.83 8.68 1.15
C ALA A 67 2.39 10.11 1.21
N GLU A 68 2.07 10.86 2.27
CA GLU A 68 2.64 12.20 2.50
C GLU A 68 4.17 12.11 2.64
N ALA A 69 4.67 11.14 3.41
CA ALA A 69 6.11 10.89 3.56
C ALA A 69 6.82 10.53 2.24
N LEU A 70 6.16 9.75 1.38
CA LEU A 70 6.67 9.37 0.06
C LEU A 70 6.68 10.56 -0.91
N GLN A 71 5.61 11.36 -0.94
CA GLN A 71 5.56 12.60 -1.74
C GLN A 71 6.63 13.60 -1.33
N HIS A 72 6.90 13.75 -0.03
CA HIS A 72 8.00 14.58 0.46
C HIS A 72 9.39 14.14 -0.03
N ARG A 73 9.52 12.88 -0.48
CA ARG A 73 10.74 12.33 -1.09
C ARG A 73 10.71 12.34 -2.62
N GLY A 74 9.66 12.88 -3.23
CA GLY A 74 9.52 13.01 -4.68
C GLY A 74 8.77 11.87 -5.36
N ALA A 75 8.11 10.96 -4.63
CA ALA A 75 7.29 9.93 -5.25
C ALA A 75 5.95 10.49 -5.79
N GLU A 76 5.51 9.99 -6.95
CA GLU A 76 4.15 10.16 -7.43
C GLU A 76 3.26 9.11 -6.76
N VAL A 77 2.34 9.53 -5.89
CA VAL A 77 1.46 8.63 -5.13
C VAL A 77 0.01 8.72 -5.60
N LYS A 78 -0.62 7.57 -5.83
CA LYS A 78 -2.05 7.44 -6.15
C LYS A 78 -2.73 6.41 -5.25
N PHE A 79 -4.03 6.58 -5.06
CA PHE A 79 -4.84 5.64 -4.29
C PHE A 79 -5.84 4.91 -5.18
N ILE A 80 -6.12 3.67 -4.81
CA ILE A 80 -7.25 2.88 -5.30
C ILE A 80 -8.10 2.51 -4.09
N CYS A 81 -9.33 3.01 -4.07
CA CYS A 81 -10.27 2.81 -2.97
C CYS A 81 -11.61 2.33 -3.54
N ARG A 82 -12.25 1.38 -2.88
CA ARG A 82 -13.61 0.96 -3.18
C ARG A 82 -14.62 1.94 -2.59
N GLN A 83 -15.73 2.15 -3.31
CA GLN A 83 -16.82 3.01 -2.88
C GLN A 83 -17.68 2.37 -1.77
N HIS A 84 -17.08 2.05 -0.62
CA HIS A 84 -17.83 1.56 0.53
C HIS A 84 -18.75 2.66 1.12
N PRO A 85 -19.91 2.29 1.69
CA PRO A 85 -20.72 3.22 2.46
C PRO A 85 -19.93 3.87 3.60
N GLY A 86 -19.99 5.21 3.67
CA GLY A 86 -19.29 5.99 4.69
C GLY A 86 -17.76 5.95 4.60
N ASN A 87 -17.21 5.65 3.43
CA ASN A 87 -15.77 5.78 3.17
C ASN A 87 -15.27 7.22 3.40
N LEU A 88 -13.96 7.34 3.62
CA LEU A 88 -13.28 8.60 3.88
C LEU A 88 -12.37 9.04 2.73
N ILE A 89 -12.73 8.69 1.48
CA ILE A 89 -11.95 9.04 0.28
C ILE A 89 -11.73 10.56 0.17
N HIS A 90 -12.69 11.36 0.64
CA HIS A 90 -12.58 12.83 0.64
C HIS A 90 -11.38 13.35 1.46
N LEU A 91 -10.88 12.60 2.45
CA LEU A 91 -9.67 12.98 3.19
C LEU A 91 -8.41 12.89 2.33
N LEU A 92 -8.40 11.99 1.34
CA LEU A 92 -7.29 11.83 0.40
C LEU A 92 -7.35 12.92 -0.68
N THR A 93 -8.54 13.19 -1.22
CA THR A 93 -8.70 14.23 -2.25
C THR A 93 -8.44 15.64 -1.70
N HIS A 94 -8.86 15.94 -0.46
CA HIS A 94 -8.51 17.20 0.20
C HIS A 94 -7.00 17.35 0.48
N ALA A 95 -6.28 16.24 0.60
CA ALA A 95 -4.82 16.22 0.70
C ALA A 95 -4.12 16.22 -0.68
N ASN A 96 -4.87 16.49 -1.77
CA ASN A 96 -4.39 16.53 -3.15
C ASN A 96 -3.83 15.20 -3.69
N PHE A 97 -4.24 14.06 -3.14
CA PHE A 97 -3.95 12.76 -3.74
C PHE A 97 -4.92 12.45 -4.89
N SER A 98 -4.39 11.86 -5.97
CA SER A 98 -5.22 11.26 -7.01
C SER A 98 -5.81 9.94 -6.51
N VAL A 99 -7.12 9.77 -6.63
CA VAL A 99 -7.84 8.55 -6.20
C VAL A 99 -8.63 7.98 -7.38
N THR A 100 -8.45 6.69 -7.65
CA THR A 100 -9.34 5.91 -8.51
C THR A 100 -10.33 5.16 -7.62
N VAL A 101 -11.62 5.35 -7.88
CA VAL A 101 -12.68 4.77 -7.07
C VAL A 101 -13.22 3.51 -7.76
N LEU A 102 -13.13 2.36 -7.10
CA LEU A 102 -13.70 1.10 -7.57
C LEU A 102 -15.22 1.05 -7.31
N PRO A 103 -15.99 0.25 -8.08
CA PRO A 103 -17.42 0.09 -7.90
C PRO A 103 -17.83 -0.24 -6.46
N PRO A 104 -19.04 0.18 -6.03
CA PRO A 104 -19.52 -0.10 -4.69
C PRO A 104 -19.60 -1.62 -4.42
N PRO A 105 -19.49 -2.05 -3.16
CA PRO A 105 -19.56 -3.46 -2.79
C PRO A 105 -20.90 -4.09 -3.19
N THR A 106 -20.88 -5.34 -3.62
CA THR A 106 -22.07 -6.11 -3.98
C THR A 106 -22.60 -6.96 -2.82
N SER A 107 -21.76 -7.22 -1.82
CA SER A 107 -22.15 -7.80 -0.54
C SER A 107 -22.34 -6.71 0.52
N LEU A 108 -23.46 -6.78 1.26
CA LEU A 108 -23.90 -5.70 2.16
C LEU A 108 -23.61 -5.95 3.64
N GLN A 109 -23.10 -7.12 4.03
CA GLN A 109 -23.02 -7.48 5.47
C GLN A 109 -21.66 -8.07 5.86
N PRO A 110 -20.66 -7.21 6.13
CA PRO A 110 -19.48 -7.63 6.87
C PRO A 110 -19.87 -8.03 8.30
N THR A 111 -19.52 -9.25 8.70
CA THR A 111 -19.47 -9.63 10.11
C THR A 111 -18.14 -9.20 10.72
N VAL A 112 -18.06 -9.12 12.05
CA VAL A 112 -16.85 -8.68 12.76
C VAL A 112 -15.74 -9.73 12.67
N GLU A 113 -16.10 -11.02 12.55
CA GLU A 113 -15.13 -12.11 12.53
C GLU A 113 -14.54 -12.42 11.13
N ASP A 114 -15.18 -11.97 10.04
CA ASP A 114 -14.77 -12.30 8.69
C ASP A 114 -14.31 -11.05 7.91
N TYR A 115 -13.00 -10.78 7.99
CA TYR A 115 -12.35 -9.69 7.29
C TYR A 115 -12.45 -9.79 5.76
N THR A 116 -12.74 -10.98 5.19
CA THR A 116 -12.93 -11.11 3.74
C THR A 116 -14.19 -10.37 3.30
N LEU A 117 -15.21 -10.30 4.15
CA LEU A 117 -16.44 -9.57 3.88
C LEU A 117 -16.24 -8.04 3.87
N TRP A 118 -15.15 -7.55 4.47
CA TRP A 118 -14.83 -6.12 4.44
C TRP A 118 -14.46 -5.65 3.03
N LEU A 119 -13.98 -6.55 2.17
CA LEU A 119 -13.69 -6.25 0.76
C LEU A 119 -14.96 -5.93 -0.03
N GLY A 120 -16.10 -6.50 0.38
CA GLY A 120 -17.42 -6.26 -0.21
C GLY A 120 -17.65 -6.84 -1.61
N VAL A 121 -16.65 -7.49 -2.18
CA VAL A 121 -16.67 -8.33 -3.39
C VAL A 121 -15.72 -9.52 -3.16
N ASN A 122 -15.70 -10.50 -4.08
CA ASN A 122 -14.69 -11.57 -4.03
C ASN A 122 -13.30 -11.07 -4.52
N LEU A 123 -12.27 -11.86 -4.24
CA LEU A 123 -10.88 -11.54 -4.58
C LEU A 123 -10.68 -11.36 -6.09
N GLU A 124 -11.33 -12.17 -6.91
CA GLU A 124 -11.22 -12.10 -8.37
C GLU A 124 -11.76 -10.79 -8.93
N THR A 125 -12.92 -10.34 -8.44
CA THR A 125 -13.53 -9.08 -8.82
C THR A 125 -12.66 -7.92 -8.39
N ASP A 126 -12.19 -7.88 -7.14
CA ASP A 126 -11.33 -6.79 -6.67
C ASP A 126 -10.01 -6.74 -7.45
N ALA A 127 -9.39 -7.89 -7.72
CA ALA A 127 -8.17 -7.96 -8.51
C ALA A 127 -8.39 -7.41 -9.92
N ALA A 128 -9.46 -7.83 -10.61
CA ALA A 128 -9.77 -7.38 -11.96
C ALA A 128 -10.02 -5.85 -12.01
N GLU A 129 -10.80 -5.33 -11.07
CA GLU A 129 -11.11 -3.90 -10.98
C GLU A 129 -9.87 -3.07 -10.59
N THR A 130 -9.01 -3.59 -9.71
CA THR A 130 -7.74 -2.94 -9.35
C THR A 130 -6.79 -2.91 -10.55
N ILE A 131 -6.67 -4.01 -11.30
CA ILE A 131 -5.87 -4.09 -12.54
C ILE A 131 -6.38 -3.08 -13.58
N GLU A 132 -7.70 -2.98 -13.75
CA GLU A 132 -8.31 -1.98 -14.64
C GLU A 132 -7.98 -0.55 -14.18
N ALA A 133 -8.06 -0.29 -12.86
CA ALA A 133 -7.74 1.01 -12.27
C ALA A 133 -6.27 1.43 -12.47
N LEU A 134 -5.34 0.48 -12.65
CA LEU A 134 -3.96 0.77 -13.04
C LEU A 134 -3.83 1.32 -14.47
N LYS A 135 -4.87 1.15 -15.32
CA LYS A 135 -4.94 1.66 -16.71
C LYS A 135 -3.72 1.29 -17.57
N GLY A 136 -3.18 0.09 -17.36
CA GLY A 136 -1.99 -0.40 -18.07
C GLY A 136 -0.68 0.31 -17.71
N LYS A 137 -0.68 1.18 -16.69
CA LYS A 137 0.55 1.77 -16.14
C LYS A 137 1.06 0.86 -15.04
N MET A 138 2.28 0.36 -15.19
CA MET A 138 2.94 -0.45 -14.16
C MET A 138 3.59 0.49 -13.12
N PRO A 139 3.04 0.63 -11.90
CA PRO A 139 3.71 1.37 -10.84
C PRO A 139 4.96 0.62 -10.39
N ASP A 140 5.93 1.35 -9.83
CA ASP A 140 7.11 0.76 -9.20
C ASP A 140 6.71 -0.04 -7.96
N TRP A 141 5.76 0.49 -7.20
CA TRP A 141 5.23 -0.14 -6.00
C TRP A 141 3.71 -0.13 -5.95
N LEU A 142 3.14 -1.28 -5.61
CA LEU A 142 1.78 -1.40 -5.10
C LEU A 142 1.84 -1.65 -3.59
N ILE A 143 1.30 -0.73 -2.81
CA ILE A 143 1.15 -0.88 -1.36
C ILE A 143 -0.27 -1.36 -1.07
N VAL A 144 -0.40 -2.41 -0.27
CA VAL A 144 -1.68 -3.04 0.08
C VAL A 144 -1.89 -2.97 1.58
N ASP A 145 -2.97 -2.33 2.03
CA ASP A 145 -3.38 -2.28 3.45
C ASP A 145 -4.85 -2.68 3.58
N HIS A 146 -5.12 -3.98 3.46
CA HIS A 146 -6.47 -4.51 3.50
C HIS A 146 -6.50 -5.94 4.04
N TYR A 147 -7.26 -6.19 5.11
CA TYR A 147 -7.33 -7.50 5.75
C TYR A 147 -7.99 -8.59 4.91
N GLY A 148 -8.87 -8.19 3.98
CA GLY A 148 -9.50 -9.11 3.03
C GLY A 148 -8.67 -9.45 1.80
N LEU A 149 -7.41 -9.00 1.67
CA LEU A 149 -6.54 -9.29 0.53
C LEU A 149 -5.39 -10.22 0.95
N ASP A 150 -5.12 -11.25 0.15
CA ASP A 150 -4.17 -12.33 0.44
C ASP A 150 -3.26 -12.65 -0.77
N ASN A 151 -2.44 -13.69 -0.62
CA ASN A 151 -1.52 -14.14 -1.67
C ASN A 151 -2.19 -14.46 -3.02
N PHE A 152 -3.44 -14.92 -3.03
CA PHE A 152 -4.14 -15.24 -4.28
C PHE A 152 -4.49 -13.97 -5.05
N TRP A 153 -4.92 -12.93 -4.35
CA TRP A 153 -5.12 -11.61 -4.95
C TRP A 153 -3.78 -11.02 -5.43
N GLU A 154 -2.75 -11.09 -4.61
CA GLU A 154 -1.43 -10.54 -4.93
C GLU A 154 -0.80 -11.20 -6.16
N GLU A 155 -0.94 -12.53 -6.30
CA GLU A 155 -0.46 -13.27 -7.47
C GLU A 155 -1.07 -12.76 -8.78
N LYS A 156 -2.35 -12.38 -8.78
CA LYS A 156 -3.02 -11.82 -9.97
C LYS A 156 -2.47 -10.47 -10.38
N LEU A 157 -1.96 -9.67 -9.43
CA LEU A 157 -1.43 -8.34 -9.71
C LEU A 157 0.06 -8.33 -10.07
N ARG A 158 0.79 -9.43 -9.85
CA ARG A 158 2.25 -9.51 -10.08
C ARG A 158 2.70 -9.07 -11.46
N SER A 159 1.93 -9.34 -12.51
CA SER A 159 2.30 -8.94 -13.89
C SER A 159 1.96 -7.48 -14.22
N TYR A 160 1.32 -6.75 -13.29
CA TYR A 160 0.83 -5.39 -13.51
C TYR A 160 1.53 -4.35 -12.64
N VAL A 161 2.44 -4.76 -11.76
CA VAL A 161 3.16 -3.89 -10.81
C VAL A 161 4.61 -4.33 -10.68
N GLY A 162 5.53 -3.41 -10.40
CA GLY A 162 6.95 -3.72 -10.24
C GLY A 162 7.22 -4.52 -8.97
N LYS A 163 6.81 -3.99 -7.82
CA LYS A 163 6.93 -4.61 -6.50
C LYS A 163 5.64 -4.45 -5.69
N ILE A 164 5.41 -5.34 -4.73
CA ILE A 164 4.28 -5.32 -3.80
C ILE A 164 4.81 -5.14 -2.37
N LEU A 165 4.28 -4.15 -1.65
CA LEU A 165 4.43 -3.99 -0.21
C LEU A 165 3.09 -4.27 0.46
N VAL A 166 3.05 -5.17 1.43
CA VAL A 166 1.85 -5.45 2.23
C VAL A 166 2.01 -4.86 3.62
N ILE A 167 0.99 -4.18 4.13
CA ILE A 167 0.85 -3.80 5.53
C ILE A 167 -0.05 -4.83 6.20
N ASP A 168 0.49 -5.61 7.14
CA ASP A 168 -0.27 -6.63 7.86
C ASP A 168 0.22 -6.76 9.31
N ASP A 169 -0.71 -6.87 10.25
CA ASP A 169 -0.44 -7.10 11.67
C ASP A 169 -1.19 -8.32 12.26
N LEU A 170 -1.97 -9.01 11.43
CA LEU A 170 -2.74 -10.19 11.83
C LEU A 170 -1.91 -11.46 11.79
N ALA A 171 -1.02 -11.60 10.81
CA ALA A 171 -0.21 -12.80 10.59
C ALA A 171 -1.04 -14.09 10.45
N ASN A 172 -2.25 -13.97 9.89
CA ASN A 172 -3.23 -15.07 9.81
C ASN A 172 -3.46 -15.60 8.39
N ARG A 173 -2.82 -15.02 7.36
CA ARG A 173 -2.98 -15.38 5.95
C ARG A 173 -1.68 -15.18 5.18
N PRO A 174 -1.30 -16.08 4.27
CA PRO A 174 -0.05 -15.93 3.53
C PRO A 174 -0.08 -14.72 2.58
N HIS A 175 1.12 -14.17 2.32
CA HIS A 175 1.33 -13.11 1.35
C HIS A 175 2.41 -13.49 0.32
N ASN A 176 2.15 -13.15 -0.94
CA ASN A 176 3.06 -13.11 -2.07
C ASN A 176 3.43 -11.63 -2.37
N CYS A 177 4.27 -11.04 -1.51
CA CYS A 177 4.76 -9.65 -1.65
C CYS A 177 6.29 -9.56 -1.84
N ASP A 178 6.87 -8.38 -2.03
CA ASP A 178 8.33 -8.17 -2.00
C ASP A 178 8.79 -7.68 -0.63
N ALA A 179 7.90 -7.00 0.08
CA ALA A 179 8.10 -6.54 1.45
C ALA A 179 6.79 -6.62 2.23
N LEU A 180 6.90 -6.89 3.54
CA LEU A 180 5.80 -6.88 4.49
C LEU A 180 6.15 -5.94 5.64
N LEU A 181 5.24 -5.02 5.95
CA LEU A 181 5.34 -4.09 7.06
C LEU A 181 4.34 -4.47 8.15
N ASN A 182 4.85 -4.84 9.33
CA ASN A 182 4.02 -5.00 10.53
C ASN A 182 3.98 -3.70 11.32
N GLN A 183 2.82 -3.06 11.39
CA GLN A 183 2.65 -1.80 12.13
C GLN A 183 2.78 -1.94 13.65
N ASN A 184 2.58 -3.15 14.21
CA ASN A 184 2.61 -3.41 15.65
C ASN A 184 3.98 -3.92 16.13
N TYR A 185 5.07 -3.60 15.43
CA TYR A 185 6.42 -4.15 15.68
C TYR A 185 7.03 -3.76 17.05
N HIS A 186 6.31 -3.01 17.89
CA HIS A 186 6.74 -2.67 19.26
C HIS A 186 6.88 -3.88 20.21
N PHE A 187 6.45 -5.08 19.80
CA PHE A 187 6.65 -6.31 20.56
C PHE A 187 7.34 -7.35 19.66
N PRO A 188 8.63 -7.67 19.89
CA PRO A 188 9.30 -8.76 19.18
C PRO A 188 8.70 -10.09 19.65
N GLN A 189 7.57 -10.48 19.06
CA GLN A 189 7.13 -11.87 19.05
C GLN A 189 7.80 -12.51 17.84
N THR A 190 8.96 -13.11 18.07
CA THR A 190 9.71 -13.86 17.07
C THR A 190 8.82 -15.00 16.55
N ASN A 191 8.74 -15.15 15.22
CA ASN A 191 8.14 -16.28 14.48
C ASN A 191 6.69 -16.13 13.98
N ARG A 192 6.04 -14.95 14.04
CA ARG A 192 4.66 -14.79 13.52
C ARG A 192 4.52 -14.95 12.01
N TYR A 193 5.58 -14.68 11.25
CA TYR A 193 5.60 -14.73 9.79
C TYR A 193 6.53 -15.83 9.24
N ASP A 194 6.98 -16.76 10.09
CA ASP A 194 7.91 -17.82 9.70
C ASP A 194 7.34 -18.65 8.56
N GLY A 195 8.13 -18.79 7.49
CA GLY A 195 7.74 -19.52 6.27
C GLY A 195 7.22 -18.65 5.13
N TRP A 196 7.04 -17.33 5.33
CA TRP A 196 6.69 -16.42 4.24
C TRP A 196 7.95 -15.78 3.64
N ARG A 197 8.02 -15.69 2.32
CA ARG A 197 9.24 -15.32 1.56
C ARG A 197 9.65 -13.84 1.66
N CYS A 198 8.92 -13.02 2.42
CA CYS A 198 8.82 -11.59 2.14
C CYS A 198 8.85 -10.76 3.43
N ILE A 199 9.88 -10.91 4.26
CA ILE A 199 9.95 -10.21 5.55
C ILE A 199 11.02 -9.12 5.48
N PHE A 200 10.58 -7.86 5.44
CA PHE A 200 11.40 -6.74 5.89
C PHE A 200 10.91 -6.35 7.28
N ALA A 201 11.61 -6.83 8.30
CA ALA A 201 11.46 -6.30 9.65
C ALA A 201 12.31 -5.02 9.74
N GLY A 202 11.65 -3.87 9.85
CA GLY A 202 12.28 -2.63 10.28
C GLY A 202 12.22 -2.52 11.80
#